data_AF-A0A2V3HHQ3-F1
#
_entry.id   AF-A0A2V3HHQ3-F1
#
_cell.length_a   1.000
_cell.length_b   1.000
_cell.length_c   1.000
_cell.angle_alpha   90.00
_cell.angle_beta   90.00
_cell.angle_gamma   90.00
#
_symmetry.space_group_name_H-M   'P 1'
#
loop_
_entity.id
_entity.type
_entity.pdbx_description
1 polymer ?
#
loop_
_entity_poly.entity_id
_entity_poly.type
_entity_poly.pdbx_seq_one_letter_code
_entity_poly.pdbx_strand_id
1 'polypeptide(L)'
;MGVFANRESHESRSWLNHRLADLVYLTHAVITIWVAIGWLGSEDWMLWGVIILYGSTEILWLTRSRYCILTDWERSLRGVPKPESVLEQNFVRRLFNLFLRTDITPEKATLLTRIWGRIGFLVAFIRLLGPPLP
;
A
#
# COMPACT_ATOMS: atom_id res chain seq x y z
N MET A 1 -11.21 0.61 -14.69
CA MET A 1 -12.00 0.91 -13.47
C MET A 1 -12.25 -0.38 -12.69
N GLY A 2 -12.01 -0.40 -11.37
CA GLY A 2 -12.09 -1.62 -10.53
C GLY A 2 -13.34 -1.69 -9.65
N VAL A 3 -13.41 -2.66 -8.72
CA VAL A 3 -14.59 -2.95 -7.84
C VAL A 3 -15.10 -1.71 -7.07
N PHE A 4 -14.22 -0.75 -6.77
CA PHE A 4 -14.59 0.52 -6.13
C PHE A 4 -15.42 1.47 -7.02
N ALA A 5 -15.43 1.26 -8.34
CA ALA A 5 -16.23 2.07 -9.28
C ALA A 5 -17.64 1.52 -9.50
N ASN A 6 -17.88 0.24 -9.22
CA ASN A 6 -19.20 -0.38 -9.35
C ASN A 6 -20.02 -0.16 -8.07
N ARG A 7 -20.78 0.95 -8.01
CA ARG A 7 -21.56 1.34 -6.83
C ARG A 7 -22.82 0.50 -6.59
N GLU A 8 -23.30 -0.22 -7.59
CA GLU A 8 -24.54 -1.01 -7.48
C GLU A 8 -24.39 -2.21 -6.53
N SER A 9 -23.17 -2.72 -6.36
CA SER A 9 -22.88 -3.83 -5.46
C SER A 9 -22.46 -3.41 -4.04
N HIS A 10 -22.44 -2.11 -3.75
CA HIS A 10 -21.98 -1.60 -2.45
C HIS A 10 -23.14 -1.57 -1.46
N GLU A 11 -22.91 -2.11 -0.27
CA GLU A 11 -23.85 -1.99 0.84
C GLU A 11 -23.93 -0.53 1.32
N SER A 12 -25.13 -0.09 1.71
CA SER A 12 -25.30 1.23 2.30
C SER A 12 -24.52 1.35 3.61
N ARG A 13 -23.67 2.38 3.73
CA ARG A 13 -22.90 2.67 4.95
C ARG A 13 -23.17 4.10 5.43
N SER A 14 -22.96 4.34 6.72
CA SER A 14 -23.15 5.66 7.30
C SER A 14 -22.11 6.66 6.78
N TRP A 15 -22.41 7.95 6.87
CA TRP A 15 -21.45 9.01 6.56
C TRP A 15 -20.14 8.87 7.36
N LEU A 16 -20.24 8.52 8.64
CA LEU A 16 -19.09 8.31 9.51
C LEU A 16 -18.19 7.19 8.97
N ASN A 17 -18.77 6.08 8.51
CA ASN A 17 -18.00 4.98 7.93
C ASN A 17 -17.23 5.42 6.68
N HIS A 18 -17.83 6.26 5.83
CA HIS A 18 -17.12 6.83 4.68
C HIS A 18 -15.95 7.72 5.09
N ARG A 19 -16.08 8.52 6.16
CA ARG A 19 -14.97 9.34 6.69
C ARG A 19 -13.85 8.49 7.29
N LEU A 20 -14.20 7.43 8.02
CA LEU A 20 -13.22 6.47 8.50
C LEU A 20 -12.53 5.76 7.32
N ALA A 21 -13.26 5.43 6.26
CA ALA A 21 -12.66 4.85 5.06
C ALA A 21 -11.69 5.81 4.36
N ASP A 22 -12.02 7.11 4.31
CA ASP A 22 -11.13 8.14 3.76
C ASP A 22 -9.84 8.25 4.62
N LEU A 23 -9.95 8.16 5.94
CA LEU A 23 -8.80 8.16 6.85
C LEU A 23 -7.92 6.91 6.67
N VAL A 24 -8.52 5.73 6.53
CA VAL A 24 -7.79 4.48 6.25
C VAL A 24 -7.08 4.56 4.91
N TYR A 25 -7.77 5.07 3.87
CA TYR A 25 -7.19 5.28 2.55
C TYR A 25 -5.99 6.23 2.60
N LEU A 26 -6.13 7.36 3.30
CA LEU A 26 -5.06 8.35 3.45
C LEU A 26 -3.86 7.76 4.20
N THR A 27 -4.10 7.06 5.32
CA THR A 27 -3.05 6.36 6.08
C THR A 27 -2.30 5.37 5.19
N HIS A 28 -3.03 4.57 4.41
CA HIS A 28 -2.43 3.61 3.49
C HIS A 28 -1.61 4.29 2.39
N ALA A 29 -2.08 5.44 1.89
CA ALA A 29 -1.36 6.22 0.88
C ALA A 29 -0.05 6.79 1.45
N VAL A 30 -0.09 7.37 2.65
CA VAL A 30 1.10 7.88 3.34
C VAL A 30 2.13 6.79 3.56
N ILE A 31 1.72 5.61 4.07
CA ILE A 31 2.62 4.47 4.26
C ILE A 31 3.22 4.02 2.91
N THR A 32 2.39 3.93 1.87
CA THR A 32 2.85 3.48 0.54
C THR A 32 3.86 4.45 -0.05
N ILE A 33 3.60 5.76 0.04
CA ILE A 33 4.53 6.80 -0.40
C ILE A 33 5.81 6.75 0.43
N TRP A 34 5.70 6.63 1.76
CA TRP A 34 6.86 6.50 2.64
C TRP A 34 7.78 5.35 2.24
N VAL A 35 7.22 4.16 2.03
CA VAL A 35 7.98 3.00 1.56
C VAL A 35 8.58 3.24 0.18
N ALA A 36 7.86 3.95 -0.71
CA ALA A 36 8.32 4.20 -2.06
C ALA A 36 9.54 5.13 -2.15
N ILE A 37 9.64 6.15 -1.27
CA ILE A 37 10.68 7.19 -1.37
C ILE A 37 11.52 7.39 -0.10
N GLY A 38 11.13 6.87 1.05
CA GLY A 38 11.80 7.13 2.33
C GLY A 38 13.24 6.61 2.38
N TRP A 39 13.55 5.59 1.59
CA TRP A 39 14.90 5.03 1.47
C TRP A 39 15.89 5.93 0.70
N LEU A 40 15.38 6.98 0.03
CA LEU A 40 16.17 8.04 -0.59
C LEU A 40 16.59 9.14 0.41
N GLY A 41 16.01 9.15 1.62
CA GLY A 41 16.32 10.13 2.65
C GLY A 41 17.76 10.03 3.17
N SER A 42 18.32 11.13 3.66
CA SER A 42 19.64 11.16 4.31
C SER A 42 19.61 10.61 5.73
N GLU A 43 18.47 10.78 6.41
CA GLU A 43 18.37 10.54 7.85
C GLU A 43 18.04 9.09 8.21
N ASP A 44 18.70 8.57 9.25
CA ASP A 44 18.53 7.19 9.72
C ASP A 44 17.09 6.84 10.08
N TRP A 45 16.34 7.78 10.68
CA TRP A 45 14.95 7.54 11.05
C TRP A 45 14.05 7.30 9.81
N MET A 46 14.43 7.84 8.64
CA MET A 46 13.72 7.58 7.40
C MET A 46 13.96 6.15 6.92
N LEU A 47 15.21 5.69 7.01
CA LEU A 47 15.63 4.33 6.68
C LEU A 47 14.98 3.30 7.61
N TRP A 48 15.00 3.56 8.92
CA TRP A 48 14.31 2.74 9.92
C TRP A 48 12.80 2.69 9.64
N GLY A 49 12.19 3.82 9.27
CA GLY A 49 10.81 3.87 8.84
C GLY A 49 10.52 2.92 7.67
N VAL A 50 11.38 2.89 6.64
CA VAL A 50 11.23 1.94 5.52
C VAL A 50 11.39 0.49 5.97
N ILE A 51 12.41 0.18 6.78
CA ILE A 51 12.63 -1.19 7.29
C ILE A 51 11.42 -1.68 8.07
N ILE A 52 10.93 -0.88 9.03
CA ILE A 52 9.81 -1.26 9.89
C ILE A 52 8.54 -1.40 9.05
N LEU A 53 8.18 -0.41 8.21
CA LEU A 53 6.93 -0.43 7.46
C LEU A 53 6.91 -1.50 6.37
N TYR A 54 7.97 -1.60 5.56
CA TYR A 54 8.03 -2.61 4.51
C TYR A 54 8.22 -4.01 5.08
N GLY A 55 9.06 -4.18 6.11
CA GLY A 55 9.22 -5.46 6.81
C GLY A 55 7.89 -5.95 7.40
N SER A 56 7.14 -5.07 8.08
CA SER A 56 5.79 -5.39 8.57
C SER A 56 4.84 -5.78 7.43
N THR A 57 4.96 -5.12 6.27
CA THR A 57 4.15 -5.42 5.08
C THR A 57 4.45 -6.81 4.50
N GLU A 58 5.72 -7.21 4.37
CA GLU A 58 6.07 -8.56 3.93
C GLU A 58 5.59 -9.61 4.95
N ILE A 59 5.73 -9.38 6.26
CA ILE A 59 5.19 -10.28 7.30
C ILE A 59 3.67 -10.41 7.17
N LEU A 60 2.97 -9.29 6.98
CA LEU A 60 1.51 -9.29 6.77
C LEU A 60 1.14 -10.09 5.51
N TRP A 61 1.86 -9.91 4.40
CA TRP A 61 1.61 -10.64 3.17
C TRP A 61 1.89 -12.13 3.29
N LEU A 62 2.91 -12.53 4.06
CA LEU A 62 3.20 -13.93 4.35
C LEU A 62 2.07 -14.58 5.16
N THR A 63 1.53 -13.86 6.15
CA THR A 63 0.49 -14.38 7.06
C THR A 63 -0.92 -14.31 6.50
N ARG A 64 -1.18 -13.40 5.56
CA ARG A 64 -2.53 -13.16 4.99
C ARG A 64 -2.62 -13.43 3.49
N SER A 65 -1.85 -14.38 2.98
CA SER A 65 -1.93 -14.79 1.55
C SER A 65 -1.84 -13.61 0.57
N ARG A 66 -1.03 -12.60 0.89
CA ARG A 66 -0.81 -11.35 0.13
C ARG A 66 -1.96 -10.31 0.18
N TYR A 67 -2.97 -10.49 1.02
CA TYR A 67 -3.97 -9.45 1.27
C TYR A 67 -3.41 -8.34 2.20
N CYS A 68 -3.68 -7.08 1.86
CA CYS A 68 -3.42 -5.90 2.69
C CYS A 68 -4.63 -5.59 3.58
N ILE A 69 -4.40 -5.52 4.89
CA ILE A 69 -5.42 -5.26 5.90
C ILE A 69 -6.05 -3.87 5.77
N LEU A 70 -5.28 -2.86 5.38
CA LEU A 70 -5.78 -1.49 5.22
C LEU A 70 -6.77 -1.40 4.08
N THR A 71 -6.52 -2.10 2.97
CA THR A 71 -7.49 -2.18 1.87
C THR A 71 -8.75 -2.92 2.29
N ASP A 72 -8.64 -4.02 3.04
CA ASP A 72 -9.79 -4.77 3.53
C ASP A 72 -10.66 -3.92 4.47
N TRP A 73 -10.03 -3.15 5.37
CA TRP A 73 -10.72 -2.20 6.23
C TRP A 73 -11.40 -1.09 5.45
N GLU A 74 -10.71 -0.49 4.47
CA GLU A 74 -11.33 0.51 3.59
C GLU A 74 -12.57 -0.05 2.90
N ARG A 75 -12.48 -1.26 2.33
CA ARG A 75 -13.60 -1.93 1.66
C ARG A 75 -14.77 -2.16 2.62
N SER A 76 -14.49 -2.72 3.79
CA SER A 76 -15.51 -2.98 4.82
C SER A 76 -16.24 -1.69 5.21
N LEU A 77 -15.50 -0.60 5.44
CA LEU A 77 -16.07 0.70 5.79
C LEU A 77 -16.87 1.33 4.63
N ARG A 78 -16.47 1.09 3.38
CA ARG A 78 -17.19 1.57 2.18
C ARG A 78 -18.35 0.66 1.75
N GLY A 79 -18.54 -0.50 2.39
CA GLY A 79 -19.55 -1.47 1.98
C GLY A 79 -19.20 -2.21 0.68
N VAL A 80 -17.93 -2.22 0.30
CA VAL A 80 -17.45 -2.93 -0.89
C VAL A 80 -17.34 -4.42 -0.56
N PRO A 81 -17.88 -5.32 -1.39
CA PRO A 81 -17.79 -6.77 -1.17
C PRO A 81 -16.35 -7.24 -0.94
N LYS A 82 -16.18 -8.35 -0.24
CA LYS A 82 -14.86 -8.96 -0.04
C LYS A 82 -14.24 -9.30 -1.40
N PRO A 83 -12.94 -9.01 -1.62
CA PRO A 83 -12.29 -9.39 -2.87
C PRO A 83 -12.28 -10.91 -3.05
N GLU A 84 -12.55 -11.39 -4.27
CA GLU A 84 -12.43 -12.81 -4.61
C GLU A 84 -10.97 -13.20 -4.84
N SER A 85 -10.14 -12.23 -5.20
CA SER A 85 -8.70 -12.39 -5.42
C SER A 85 -7.86 -11.23 -4.85
N VAL A 86 -6.59 -11.50 -4.55
CA VAL A 86 -5.63 -10.46 -4.11
C VAL A 86 -5.48 -9.33 -5.12
N LEU A 87 -5.63 -9.65 -6.41
CA LEU A 87 -5.53 -8.70 -7.51
C LEU A 87 -6.63 -7.62 -7.45
N GLU A 88 -7.76 -7.92 -6.80
CA GLU A 88 -8.85 -6.95 -6.65
C GLU A 88 -8.60 -5.88 -5.60
N GLN A 89 -7.56 -6.02 -4.76
CA GLN A 89 -7.25 -5.01 -3.75
C GLN A 89 -6.80 -3.68 -4.37
N ASN A 90 -6.25 -3.68 -5.59
CA ASN A 90 -6.12 -2.53 -6.51
C ASN A 90 -5.61 -1.19 -5.92
N PHE A 91 -5.03 -1.15 -4.72
CA PHE A 91 -4.74 0.10 -4.03
C PHE A 91 -3.65 0.90 -4.77
N VAL A 92 -2.53 0.26 -5.07
CA VAL A 92 -1.43 0.88 -5.82
C VAL A 92 -1.87 1.27 -7.23
N ARG A 93 -2.68 0.45 -7.90
CA ARG A 93 -3.30 0.81 -9.18
C ARG A 93 -4.14 2.09 -9.08
N ARG A 94 -4.96 2.22 -8.02
CA ARG A 94 -5.75 3.44 -7.75
C ARG A 94 -4.86 4.65 -7.50
N LEU A 95 -3.75 4.50 -6.77
CA LEU A 95 -2.77 5.59 -6.58
C LEU A 95 -2.09 5.99 -7.89
N PHE A 96 -1.66 5.04 -8.72
CA PHE A 96 -1.08 5.31 -10.03
C PHE A 96 -2.04 6.09 -10.94
N ASN A 97 -3.30 5.68 -10.98
CA ASN A 97 -4.31 6.40 -11.75
C ASN A 97 -4.57 7.81 -11.17
N LEU A 98 -4.54 7.98 -9.84
CA LEU A 98 -4.73 9.27 -9.19
C LEU A 98 -3.59 10.25 -9.50
N PHE A 99 -2.33 9.84 -9.32
CA PHE A 99 -1.17 10.72 -9.44
C PHE A 99 -0.63 10.83 -10.86
N LEU A 100 -0.64 9.73 -11.61
CA LEU A 100 0.01 9.63 -12.92
C LEU A 100 -0.99 9.48 -14.07
N ARG A 101 -2.30 9.46 -13.78
CA ARG A 101 -3.38 9.24 -14.76
C ARG A 101 -3.14 8.03 -15.65
N THR A 102 -2.44 7.03 -15.12
CA THR A 102 -2.01 5.83 -15.83
C THR A 102 -2.71 4.63 -15.23
N ASP A 103 -3.45 3.89 -16.06
CA ASP A 103 -4.09 2.64 -15.65
C ASP A 103 -3.14 1.46 -15.87
N ILE A 104 -2.56 0.94 -14.79
CA ILE A 104 -1.71 -0.24 -14.80
C ILE A 104 -2.52 -1.49 -14.45
N THR A 105 -2.13 -2.66 -14.98
CA THR A 105 -2.81 -3.91 -14.61
C THR A 105 -2.52 -4.27 -13.15
N PRO A 106 -3.44 -4.96 -12.45
CA PRO A 106 -3.24 -5.35 -11.05
C PRO A 106 -1.98 -6.20 -10.81
N GLU A 107 -1.62 -7.05 -11.77
CA GLU A 107 -0.43 -7.90 -11.73
C GLU A 107 0.84 -7.04 -11.79
N LYS A 108 0.87 -6.06 -12.70
CA LYS A 108 1.97 -5.10 -12.81
C LYS A 108 2.08 -4.24 -11.55
N ALA A 109 0.96 -3.76 -11.01
CA ALA A 109 0.95 -2.99 -9.77
C ALA A 109 1.53 -3.81 -8.60
N THR A 110 1.13 -5.08 -8.48
CA THR A 110 1.63 -6.00 -7.45
C THR A 110 3.12 -6.25 -7.62
N LEU A 111 3.56 -6.57 -8.84
CA LEU A 111 4.96 -6.83 -9.15
C LEU A 111 5.83 -5.61 -8.84
N LEU A 112 5.43 -4.43 -9.31
CA LEU A 112 6.12 -3.17 -9.09
C LEU A 112 6.25 -2.87 -7.59
N THR A 113 5.16 -2.99 -6.83
CA THR A 113 5.16 -2.72 -5.38
C THR A 113 6.17 -3.61 -4.65
N ARG A 114 6.22 -4.90 -5.00
CA ARG A 114 7.13 -5.86 -4.36
C ARG A 114 8.59 -5.63 -4.76
N ILE A 115 8.87 -5.44 -6.04
CA ILE A 115 10.24 -5.20 -6.50
C ILE A 115 10.75 -3.89 -5.90
N TRP A 116 9.98 -2.81 -6.02
CA TRP A 116 10.37 -1.50 -5.54
C TRP A 116 10.54 -1.46 -4.03
N GLY A 117 9.59 -2.05 -3.29
CA GLY A 117 9.69 -2.15 -1.83
C GLY A 117 10.89 -2.98 -1.37
N ARG A 118 11.21 -4.09 -2.03
CA ARG A 118 12.41 -4.89 -1.74
C ARG A 118 13.70 -4.13 -2.00
N ILE A 119 13.78 -3.39 -3.10
CA ILE A 119 14.94 -2.52 -3.39
C ILE A 119 15.08 -1.49 -2.28
N GLY A 120 14.01 -0.76 -1.95
CA GLY A 120 14.05 0.25 -0.89
C GLY A 120 14.45 -0.32 0.47
N PHE A 121 13.92 -1.49 0.82
CA PHE A 121 14.29 -2.20 2.04
C PHE A 121 15.76 -2.61 2.06
N LEU A 122 16.28 -3.21 0.98
CA LEU A 122 17.68 -3.60 0.88
C LEU A 122 18.62 -2.39 0.96
N VAL A 123 18.29 -1.30 0.26
CA VAL A 123 19.09 -0.06 0.32
C VAL A 123 19.08 0.52 1.74
N ALA A 124 17.92 0.60 2.39
CA ALA A 124 17.81 1.08 3.76
C ALA A 124 18.62 0.21 4.74
N PHE A 125 18.53 -1.12 4.60
CA PHE A 125 19.28 -2.07 5.42
C PHE A 125 20.80 -1.93 5.24
N ILE A 126 21.27 -1.85 3.99
CA ILE A 126 22.71 -1.67 3.70
C ILE A 126 23.21 -0.32 4.22
N ARG A 127 22.43 0.75 4.11
CA ARG A 127 22.85 2.08 4.58
C ARG A 127 22.90 2.19 6.10
N LEU A 128 22.01 1.50 6.83
CA LEU A 128 22.01 1.50 8.29
C LEU A 128 23.06 0.57 8.90
N LEU A 129 23.43 -0.51 8.21
CA LEU A 129 24.37 -1.52 8.72
C LEU A 129 25.75 -1.48 8.05
N GLY A 130 25.86 -0.76 6.93
CA GLY A 130 27.13 -0.51 6.26
C GLY A 130 28.01 0.43 7.09
N PRO A 131 29.33 0.36 6.92
CA PRO A 131 30.21 1.38 7.48
C PRO A 131 29.78 2.76 6.97
N PRO A 132 29.90 3.83 7.79
CA PRO A 132 29.65 5.18 7.31
C PRO A 132 30.48 5.41 6.06
N LEU A 133 29.83 5.86 4.98
CA LEU A 133 30.55 6.24 3.76
C LEU A 133 31.59 7.31 4.15
N PRO A 134 32.83 7.19 3.66
CA PRO A 134 33.91 8.12 4.00
C PRO A 134 33.61 9.55 3.57
#